data_AF-A0A7R9YFV6-F1
#
_entry.id   AF-A0A7R9YFV6-F1
#
_cell.length_a   1.000
_cell.length_b   1.000
_cell.length_c   1.000
_cell.angle_alpha   90.00
_cell.angle_beta   90.00
_cell.angle_gamma   90.00
#
_symmetry.space_group_name_H-M   'P 1'
#
loop_
_entity.id
_entity.type
_entity.pdbx_description
1 polymer ?
#
loop_
_entity_poly.entity_id
_entity_poly.type
_entity_poly.pdbx_seq_one_letter_code
_entity_poly.pdbx_strand_id
1 'polypeptide(L)'
;LQGKETSFNPLGMVEALAGAIEHAATLHPEDQENVMAYCSNMRRACHNTFAYGQGTRDMAGPDGFTTEDFVDKVAWRLDRYLRAHMVEGPPEVPQKPPLKFRRNYNVDEDAIKEMFAAYDKDGNGTIDFEEFTEMMVKLGVAPKRM
;
A
#
# COMPACT_ATOMS: atom_id res chain seq x y z
N LEU A 1 7.86 -24.20 5.34
CA LEU A 1 6.65 -23.43 5.69
C LEU A 1 5.79 -24.28 6.62
N GLN A 2 5.36 -23.77 7.77
CA GLN A 2 4.64 -24.54 8.83
C GLN A 2 3.13 -24.73 8.53
N GLY A 3 2.67 -24.54 7.28
CA GLY A 3 1.25 -24.62 6.91
C GLY A 3 0.37 -23.53 7.55
N LYS A 4 0.97 -22.49 8.13
CA LYS A 4 0.25 -21.35 8.69
C LYS A 4 -0.13 -20.40 7.57
N GLU A 5 -1.33 -19.86 7.66
CA GLU A 5 -1.84 -18.81 6.79
C GLU A 5 -0.87 -17.62 6.73
N THR A 6 -0.73 -17.03 5.55
CA THR A 6 0.15 -15.88 5.33
C THR A 6 -0.61 -14.72 4.67
N SER A 7 -0.02 -13.53 4.74
CA SER A 7 -0.55 -12.33 4.08
C SER A 7 0.63 -11.53 3.50
N PHE A 8 1.38 -12.19 2.63
CA PHE A 8 2.47 -11.61 1.88
C PHE A 8 1.94 -10.74 0.74
N ASN A 9 2.35 -9.47 0.72
CA ASN A 9 2.00 -8.49 -0.31
C ASN A 9 2.76 -8.75 -1.63
N PRO A 10 2.06 -9.15 -2.72
CA PRO A 10 2.71 -9.46 -3.98
C PRO A 10 2.86 -8.26 -4.92
N LEU A 11 2.42 -7.05 -4.53
CA LEU A 11 2.33 -5.89 -5.42
C LEU A 11 3.62 -5.60 -6.18
N GLY A 12 4.75 -5.53 -5.48
CA GLY A 12 6.05 -5.28 -6.10
C GLY A 12 6.49 -6.37 -7.08
N MET A 13 6.13 -7.64 -6.80
CA MET A 13 6.44 -8.76 -7.71
C MET A 13 5.56 -8.72 -8.95
N VAL A 14 4.28 -8.38 -8.80
CA VAL A 14 3.35 -8.21 -9.94
C VAL A 14 3.78 -7.07 -10.84
N GLU A 15 4.21 -5.94 -10.27
CA GLU A 15 4.74 -4.81 -11.05
C GLU A 15 5.99 -5.18 -11.83
N ALA A 16 6.93 -5.89 -11.20
CA ALA A 16 8.14 -6.37 -11.87
C ALA A 16 7.82 -7.36 -13.01
N LEU A 17 6.92 -8.31 -12.77
CA LEU A 17 6.48 -9.29 -13.76
C LEU A 17 5.78 -8.61 -14.94
N ALA A 18 4.83 -7.71 -14.67
CA ALA A 18 4.13 -6.96 -15.70
C ALA A 18 5.09 -6.13 -16.53
N GLY A 19 6.04 -5.43 -15.91
CA GLY A 19 7.06 -4.65 -16.63
C GLY A 19 7.95 -5.52 -17.53
N ALA A 20 8.33 -6.71 -17.07
CA ALA A 20 9.12 -7.65 -17.87
C ALA A 20 8.31 -8.18 -19.08
N ILE A 21 7.03 -8.51 -18.89
CA ILE A 21 6.15 -8.98 -19.96
C ILE A 21 5.92 -7.88 -21.00
N GLU A 22 5.64 -6.65 -20.56
CA GLU A 22 5.44 -5.51 -21.45
C GLU A 22 6.70 -5.20 -22.26
N HIS A 23 7.88 -5.25 -21.62
CA HIS A 23 9.14 -5.08 -22.34
C HIS A 23 9.35 -6.18 -23.39
N ALA A 24 9.08 -7.44 -23.06
CA ALA A 24 9.16 -8.53 -24.03
C ALA A 24 8.21 -8.32 -25.21
N ALA A 25 7.00 -7.82 -24.96
CA ALA A 25 6.04 -7.47 -26.01
C ALA A 25 6.54 -6.34 -26.92
N THR A 26 7.31 -5.37 -26.41
CA THR A 26 7.93 -4.34 -27.26
C THR A 26 8.99 -4.89 -28.22
N LEU A 27 9.54 -6.06 -27.93
CA LEU A 27 10.50 -6.77 -28.80
C LEU A 27 9.79 -7.71 -29.79
N HIS A 28 8.57 -8.12 -29.49
CA HIS A 28 7.75 -9.06 -30.28
C HIS A 28 6.34 -8.47 -30.50
N PRO A 29 6.17 -7.59 -31.50
CA PRO A 29 4.99 -6.72 -31.59
C PRO A 29 3.70 -7.41 -32.06
N GLU A 30 3.76 -8.69 -32.44
CA GLU A 30 2.65 -9.46 -33.00
C GLU A 30 1.40 -9.51 -32.12
N ASP A 31 1.57 -9.47 -30.79
CA ASP A 31 0.47 -9.46 -29.82
C ASP A 31 0.60 -8.33 -28.78
N GLN A 32 1.40 -7.30 -29.09
CA GLN A 32 1.77 -6.27 -28.12
C GLN A 32 0.54 -5.54 -27.54
N GLU A 33 -0.43 -5.19 -28.38
CA GLU A 33 -1.62 -4.47 -27.92
C GLU A 33 -2.40 -5.27 -26.85
N ASN A 34 -2.60 -6.57 -27.09
CA ASN A 34 -3.33 -7.44 -26.17
C ASN A 34 -2.55 -7.67 -24.87
N VAL A 35 -1.23 -7.87 -24.96
CA VAL A 35 -0.36 -8.03 -23.79
C VAL A 35 -0.37 -6.78 -22.92
N MET A 36 -0.21 -5.60 -23.53
CA MET A 36 -0.24 -4.32 -22.81
C MET A 36 -1.61 -4.09 -22.15
N ALA A 37 -2.70 -4.40 -22.85
CA ALA A 37 -4.05 -4.28 -22.29
C ALA A 37 -4.28 -5.24 -21.11
N TYR A 38 -3.81 -6.48 -21.22
CA TYR A 38 -3.90 -7.46 -20.14
C TYR A 38 -3.10 -7.02 -18.90
N CYS A 39 -1.84 -6.61 -19.08
CA CYS A 39 -1.00 -6.12 -17.99
C CYS A 39 -1.58 -4.88 -17.30
N SER A 40 -2.16 -3.96 -18.08
CA SER A 40 -2.88 -2.79 -17.55
C SER A 40 -4.08 -3.20 -16.68
N ASN A 41 -4.92 -4.13 -17.16
CA ASN A 41 -6.05 -4.64 -16.39
C ASN A 41 -5.60 -5.41 -15.13
N MET A 42 -4.52 -6.19 -15.21
CA MET A 42 -3.95 -6.91 -14.07
C MET A 42 -3.47 -5.95 -12.97
N ARG A 43 -2.71 -4.91 -13.33
CA ARG A 43 -2.30 -3.86 -12.36
C ARG A 43 -3.51 -3.18 -11.74
N ARG A 44 -4.50 -2.83 -12.57
CA ARG A 44 -5.73 -2.21 -12.08
C ARG A 44 -6.50 -3.11 -11.11
N ALA A 45 -6.54 -4.43 -11.35
CA ALA A 45 -7.18 -5.39 -10.47
C ALA A 45 -6.46 -5.48 -9.11
N CYS A 46 -5.13 -5.55 -9.12
CA CYS A 46 -4.30 -5.47 -7.92
C CYS A 46 -4.53 -4.17 -7.14
N HIS A 47 -4.37 -3.01 -7.78
CA HIS A 47 -4.50 -1.71 -7.14
C HIS A 47 -5.89 -1.48 -6.56
N ASN A 48 -6.95 -1.82 -7.30
CA ASN A 48 -8.31 -1.69 -6.80
C ASN A 48 -8.53 -2.62 -5.59
N THR A 49 -8.01 -3.84 -5.61
CA THR A 49 -8.11 -4.75 -4.45
C THR A 49 -7.53 -4.12 -3.18
N PHE A 50 -6.37 -3.46 -3.26
CA PHE A 50 -5.86 -2.67 -2.13
C PHE A 50 -6.75 -1.45 -1.80
N ALA A 51 -7.18 -0.70 -2.81
CA ALA A 51 -7.98 0.51 -2.60
C ALA A 51 -9.31 0.22 -1.86
N TYR A 52 -9.91 -0.94 -2.14
CA TYR A 52 -11.13 -1.44 -1.50
C TYR A 52 -10.92 -1.99 -0.07
N GLY A 53 -9.71 -1.88 0.49
CA GLY A 53 -9.38 -2.47 1.79
C GLY A 53 -9.28 -4.00 1.76
N GLN A 54 -9.24 -4.59 0.56
CA GLN A 54 -9.15 -6.04 0.33
C GLN A 54 -7.71 -6.48 0.02
N GLY A 55 -6.74 -5.62 0.35
CA GLY A 55 -5.33 -5.91 0.23
C GLY A 55 -4.83 -6.90 1.28
N THR A 56 -3.54 -7.23 1.20
CA THR A 56 -2.86 -7.97 2.27
C THR A 56 -2.76 -7.14 3.55
N ARG A 57 -2.64 -7.81 4.69
CA ARG A 57 -2.77 -7.25 6.04
C ARG A 57 -1.80 -6.10 6.34
N ASP A 58 -0.63 -6.11 5.71
CA ASP A 58 0.35 -5.03 5.83
C ASP A 58 -0.13 -3.70 5.25
N MET A 59 -1.03 -3.75 4.26
CA MET A 59 -1.59 -2.60 3.54
C MET A 59 -3.11 -2.46 3.65
N ALA A 60 -3.82 -3.40 4.27
CA ALA A 60 -5.26 -3.32 4.54
C ALA A 60 -5.62 -3.40 6.03
N GLY A 61 -4.67 -3.70 6.92
CA GLY A 61 -4.94 -3.86 8.35
C GLY A 61 -5.29 -5.31 8.74
N PRO A 62 -5.79 -5.56 9.96
CA PRO A 62 -5.96 -6.90 10.52
C PRO A 62 -7.01 -7.71 9.76
N ASP A 63 -8.03 -7.04 9.22
CA ASP A 63 -9.08 -7.62 8.40
C ASP A 63 -8.66 -7.80 6.92
N GLY A 64 -7.41 -7.46 6.60
CA GLY A 64 -6.82 -7.69 5.29
C GLY A 64 -6.76 -9.17 4.93
N PHE A 65 -6.76 -9.43 3.62
CA PHE A 65 -6.81 -10.77 3.06
C PHE A 65 -5.54 -11.58 3.31
N THR A 66 -5.70 -12.89 3.28
CA THR A 66 -4.58 -13.82 3.16
C THR A 66 -3.92 -13.66 1.78
N THR A 67 -2.74 -14.25 1.58
CA THR A 67 -2.10 -14.24 0.26
C THR A 67 -2.99 -14.93 -0.77
N GLU A 68 -3.59 -16.05 -0.40
CA GLU A 68 -4.48 -16.83 -1.25
C GLU A 68 -5.76 -16.06 -1.57
N ASP A 69 -6.46 -15.50 -0.58
CA ASP A 69 -7.68 -14.72 -0.78
C ASP A 69 -7.43 -13.45 -1.62
N PHE A 70 -6.26 -12.81 -1.44
CA PHE A 70 -5.85 -11.68 -2.25
C PHE A 70 -5.72 -12.09 -3.72
N VAL A 71 -5.03 -13.19 -4.00
CA VAL A 71 -4.86 -13.71 -5.37
C VAL A 71 -6.22 -14.05 -5.98
N ASP A 72 -7.08 -14.74 -5.25
CA ASP A 72 -8.43 -15.10 -5.71
C ASP A 72 -9.29 -13.85 -6.01
N LYS A 73 -9.21 -12.82 -5.16
CA LYS A 73 -9.93 -11.56 -5.39
C LYS A 73 -9.41 -10.82 -6.62
N VAL A 74 -8.08 -10.75 -6.80
CA VAL A 74 -7.47 -10.13 -7.98
C VAL A 74 -7.87 -10.88 -9.25
N ALA A 75 -7.83 -12.21 -9.25
CA ALA A 75 -8.25 -13.04 -10.37
C ALA A 75 -9.73 -12.80 -10.73
N TRP A 76 -10.61 -12.74 -9.73
CA TRP A 76 -12.02 -12.41 -9.92
C TRP A 76 -12.23 -11.02 -10.54
N ARG A 77 -11.49 -9.99 -10.08
CA ARG A 77 -11.56 -8.63 -10.67
C ARG A 77 -11.04 -8.61 -12.10
N LEU A 78 -9.92 -9.27 -12.35
CA LEU A 78 -9.29 -9.33 -13.67
C LEU A 78 -10.20 -9.99 -14.69
N ASP A 79 -10.78 -11.15 -14.36
CA ASP A 79 -11.75 -11.84 -15.21
C ASP A 79 -12.93 -10.91 -15.57
N ARG A 80 -13.45 -10.16 -14.59
CA ARG A 80 -14.51 -9.17 -14.82
C ARG A 80 -14.07 -8.04 -15.75
N TYR A 81 -12.87 -7.48 -15.58
CA TYR A 81 -12.35 -6.41 -16.44
C TYR A 81 -12.11 -6.88 -17.88
N LEU A 82 -11.73 -8.14 -18.07
CA LEU A 82 -11.54 -8.73 -19.38
C LEU A 82 -12.89 -9.05 -20.07
N ARG A 83 -13.90 -9.50 -19.31
CA ARG A 83 -15.22 -9.88 -19.85
C ARG A 83 -16.15 -8.72 -20.13
N ALA A 84 -16.07 -7.68 -19.33
CA ALA A 84 -16.94 -6.52 -19.44
C ALA A 84 -16.07 -5.28 -19.43
N HIS A 85 -16.25 -4.41 -20.42
CA HIS A 85 -15.77 -3.02 -20.39
C HIS A 85 -16.34 -2.19 -19.21
N MET A 86 -16.86 -2.84 -18.16
CA MET A 86 -17.27 -2.25 -16.90
C MET A 86 -16.11 -2.30 -15.94
N VAL A 87 -15.51 -1.14 -15.72
CA VAL A 87 -14.51 -0.99 -14.70
C VAL A 87 -15.15 -0.47 -13.43
N GLU A 88 -15.14 -1.28 -12.37
CA GLU A 88 -15.34 -0.74 -11.03
C GLU A 88 -14.30 0.37 -10.83
N GLY A 89 -14.78 1.59 -10.64
CA GLY A 89 -13.94 2.71 -10.25
C GLY A 89 -13.23 2.39 -8.94
N PRO A 90 -12.15 3.09 -8.58
CA PRO A 90 -11.66 3.05 -7.21
C PRO A 90 -12.81 3.42 -6.24
N PRO A 91 -12.82 2.90 -5.01
CA PRO A 91 -13.78 3.37 -4.01
C PRO A 91 -13.65 4.89 -3.82
N GLU A 92 -14.78 5.55 -3.55
CA GLU A 92 -14.82 7.02 -3.37
C GLU A 92 -13.88 7.50 -2.26
N VAL A 93 -13.61 6.64 -1.27
CA VAL A 93 -12.68 6.90 -0.18
C VAL A 93 -11.60 5.80 -0.16
N PRO A 94 -10.31 6.15 -0.33
CA PRO A 94 -9.21 5.20 -0.17
C PRO A 94 -9.15 4.68 1.27
N GLN A 95 -9.25 3.37 1.46
CA GLN A 95 -9.05 2.75 2.78
C GLN A 95 -7.54 2.58 3.04
N LYS A 96 -6.86 3.63 3.51
CA LYS A 96 -5.47 3.52 4.00
C LYS A 96 -5.51 3.00 5.44
N PRO A 97 -4.97 1.82 5.74
CA PRO A 97 -4.93 1.35 7.11
C PRO A 97 -3.90 2.16 7.93
N PRO A 98 -4.03 2.13 9.26
CA PRO A 98 -3.01 2.63 10.17
C PRO A 98 -1.61 2.06 9.90
N LEU A 99 -0.57 2.90 10.06
CA LEU A 99 0.83 2.53 9.85
C LEU A 99 1.29 1.33 10.69
N LYS A 100 0.68 1.12 11.86
CA LYS A 100 1.00 0.02 12.78
C LYS A 100 0.83 -1.37 12.20
N PHE A 101 0.07 -1.50 11.11
CA PHE A 101 -0.14 -2.78 10.46
C PHE A 101 0.94 -3.13 9.43
N ARG A 102 1.83 -2.19 9.08
CA ARG A 102 2.94 -2.48 8.16
C ARG A 102 3.87 -3.53 8.77
N ARG A 103 4.34 -4.48 7.93
CA ARG A 103 5.19 -5.60 8.38
C ARG A 103 6.46 -5.20 9.15
N ASN A 104 7.02 -4.03 8.84
CA ASN A 104 8.22 -3.49 9.49
C ASN A 104 7.90 -2.42 10.55
N TYR A 105 6.66 -2.36 11.03
CA TYR A 105 6.32 -1.51 12.17
C TYR A 105 6.87 -2.17 13.44
N ASN A 106 8.08 -1.75 13.83
CA ASN A 106 8.73 -2.13 15.07
C ASN A 106 9.04 -0.87 15.86
N VAL A 107 7.98 -0.17 16.26
CA VAL A 107 8.06 1.07 17.02
C VAL A 107 7.82 0.74 18.48
N ASP A 108 8.70 1.21 19.35
CA ASP A 108 8.50 1.17 20.79
C ASP A 108 7.48 2.25 21.18
N GLU A 109 6.26 1.84 21.49
CA GLU A 109 5.17 2.77 21.83
C GLU A 109 5.48 3.60 23.07
N ASP A 110 6.22 3.05 24.04
CA ASP A 110 6.53 3.76 25.27
C ASP A 110 7.63 4.80 25.02
N ALA A 111 8.64 4.47 24.21
CA ALA A 111 9.63 5.46 23.76
C ALA A 111 8.98 6.60 22.94
N ILE A 112 7.95 6.31 22.14
CA ILE A 112 7.19 7.35 21.42
C ILE A 112 6.38 8.22 22.39
N LYS A 113 5.74 7.64 23.42
CA LYS A 113 5.02 8.41 24.44
C LYS A 113 5.97 9.30 25.23
N GLU A 114 7.15 8.79 25.60
CA GLU A 114 8.19 9.58 26.28
C GLU A 114 8.68 10.72 25.40
N MET A 115 8.93 10.46 24.12
CA MET A 115 9.30 11.51 23.16
C MET A 115 8.18 12.55 23.05
N PHE A 116 6.92 12.13 22.93
CA PHE A 116 5.78 13.03 22.86
C PHE A 116 5.68 13.92 24.10
N ALA A 117 5.74 13.33 25.29
CA ALA A 117 5.67 14.03 26.57
C ALA A 117 6.86 14.98 26.80
N ALA A 118 8.01 14.75 26.15
CA ALA A 118 9.15 15.66 26.22
C ALA A 118 8.96 16.95 25.41
N TYR A 119 8.01 16.98 24.46
CA TYR A 119 7.72 18.13 23.61
C TYR A 119 6.35 18.78 23.87
N ASP A 120 5.35 18.01 24.36
CA ASP A 120 4.09 18.53 24.90
C ASP A 120 4.36 19.14 26.29
N LYS A 121 4.79 20.41 26.30
CA LYS A 121 5.29 21.09 27.49
C LYS A 121 4.18 21.52 28.42
N ASP A 122 3.01 21.82 27.86
CA ASP A 122 1.84 22.20 28.64
C ASP A 122 1.02 20.98 29.12
N GLY A 123 1.32 19.79 28.59
CA GLY A 123 0.74 18.51 28.99
C GLY A 123 -0.72 18.37 28.56
N ASN A 124 -1.14 19.09 27.51
CA ASN A 124 -2.51 19.11 27.05
C ASN A 124 -2.88 17.91 26.15
N GLY A 125 -1.90 17.06 25.81
CA GLY A 125 -2.07 15.90 24.95
C GLY A 125 -2.02 16.21 23.45
N THR A 126 -1.58 17.40 23.08
CA THR A 126 -1.40 17.87 21.70
C THR A 126 -0.03 18.57 21.57
N ILE A 127 0.43 18.76 20.34
CA ILE A 127 1.66 19.52 20.06
C ILE A 127 1.23 20.74 19.26
N ASP A 128 1.39 21.93 19.85
CA ASP A 128 1.09 23.17 19.15
C ASP A 128 2.20 23.54 18.13
N PHE A 129 2.04 24.68 17.45
CA PHE A 129 2.98 25.06 16.39
C PHE A 129 4.38 25.40 16.94
N GLU A 130 4.44 26.05 18.09
CA GLU A 130 5.66 26.42 18.79
C GLU A 130 6.43 25.17 19.25
N GLU A 131 5.74 24.21 19.89
CA GLU A 131 6.29 22.93 20.33
C GLU A 131 6.74 22.07 19.14
N PHE A 132 5.94 22.03 18.07
CA PHE A 132 6.28 21.34 16.83
C PHE A 132 7.56 21.92 16.20
N THR A 133 7.68 23.25 16.18
CA THR A 133 8.87 23.92 15.65
C THR A 133 10.11 23.55 16.45
N GLU A 134 10.03 23.58 17.78
CA GLU A 134 11.12 23.15 18.66
C GLU A 134 11.49 21.68 18.42
N MET A 135 10.50 20.80 18.27
CA MET A 135 10.69 19.39 17.94
C MET A 135 11.44 19.20 16.62
N MET A 136 10.99 19.84 15.54
CA MET A 136 11.64 19.74 14.22
C MET A 136 13.09 20.25 14.24
N VAL A 137 13.36 21.32 15.00
CA VAL A 137 14.72 21.87 15.16
C VAL A 137 15.62 20.90 15.93
N LYS A 138 15.15 20.37 17.08
CA LYS A 138 15.95 19.41 17.88
C LYS A 138 16.22 18.10 17.15
N LEU A 139 15.26 17.64 16.34
CA LEU A 139 15.43 16.46 15.49
C LEU A 139 16.30 16.71 14.24
N GLY A 140 16.69 17.96 13.98
CA GLY A 140 17.55 18.31 12.84
C GLY A 140 16.86 18.19 11.47
N VAL A 141 15.54 18.08 11.45
CA VAL A 141 14.71 17.92 10.23
C VAL A 141 13.96 19.19 9.86
N ALA A 142 14.14 20.27 10.62
CA ALA A 142 13.55 21.57 10.31
C ALA A 142 13.97 22.05 8.91
N PRO A 143 13.02 22.39 8.03
CA PRO A 143 13.32 22.91 6.70
C PRO A 143 14.07 24.24 6.81
N LYS A 144 15.19 24.35 6.09
CA LYS A 144 15.99 25.58 6.02
C LYS A 144 15.52 26.42 4.84
N ARG A 145 15.50 27.73 5.00
CA ARG A 145 15.36 28.64 3.85
C ARG A 145 16.56 28.41 2.93
N MET A 146 16.27 28.08 1.68
CA MET A 146 17.25 27.94 0.60
C MET A 146 17.53 29.28 -0.06
#